data_AF-A0AAU1X2F5-F1
#
_entry.id   AF-A0AAU1X2F5-F1
#
_cell.length_a   1.000
_cell.length_b   1.000
_cell.length_c   1.000
_cell.angle_alpha   90.00
_cell.angle_beta   90.00
_cell.angle_gamma   90.00
#
_symmetry.space_group_name_H-M   'P 1'
#
loop_
_entity.id
_entity.type
_entity.pdbx_description
1 polymer ?
#
loop_
_entity_poly.entity_id
_entity_poly.type
_entity_poly.pdbx_seq_one_letter_code
_entity_poly.pdbx_strand_id
1 'polypeptide(L)'
;MAGFRSLARQVRDPRADLALRRYSLRKCLERFAPYGHRATWDHLCARHGFGPEDRAPDPARLTGALAELEAARALWLAYEAGFAERRRREKHEGLRRPGSFDAWHRRIWGGNGVARCADPGTHPSAPLPEVLHRLIAALDAEPGTACPVCAETRIVWRQDVRPGPRSGPECTGCGILLPQSALTPGTLARAHRIRHQQLTSAA
;
A
#
# COMPACT_ATOMS: atom_id res chain seq x y z
N MET A 1 6.16 7.23 -22.63
CA MET A 1 5.32 7.44 -21.42
C MET A 1 6.17 8.12 -20.35
N ALA A 2 5.71 9.23 -19.74
CA ALA A 2 6.51 9.98 -18.76
C ALA A 2 6.79 9.18 -17.48
N GLY A 3 7.99 9.35 -16.90
CA GLY A 3 8.36 8.77 -15.61
C GLY A 3 7.84 9.60 -14.43
N PHE A 4 7.80 9.01 -13.22
CA PHE A 4 7.28 9.64 -12.00
C PHE A 4 7.88 11.04 -11.77
N ARG A 5 9.22 11.18 -11.85
CA ARG A 5 9.90 12.46 -11.62
C ARG A 5 9.49 13.56 -12.60
N SER A 6 9.17 13.20 -13.85
CA SER A 6 8.71 14.16 -14.86
C SER A 6 7.30 14.66 -14.52
N LEU A 7 6.40 13.74 -14.16
CA LEU A 7 5.04 14.06 -13.73
C LEU A 7 5.05 14.92 -12.44
N ALA A 8 5.87 14.54 -11.46
CA ALA A 8 6.05 15.28 -10.21
C ALA A 8 6.55 16.72 -10.45
N ARG A 9 7.33 16.96 -11.52
CA ARG A 9 7.73 18.31 -11.91
C ARG A 9 6.55 19.11 -12.46
N GLN A 10 5.70 18.49 -13.28
CA GLN A 10 4.50 19.14 -13.81
C GLN A 10 3.52 19.54 -12.70
N VAL A 11 3.36 18.71 -11.66
CA VAL A 11 2.52 19.04 -10.50
C VAL A 11 3.04 20.25 -9.72
N ARG A 12 4.37 20.48 -9.70
CA ARG A 12 4.99 21.62 -9.02
C ARG A 12 5.09 22.88 -9.87
N ASP A 13 4.90 22.78 -11.18
CA ASP A 13 5.12 23.89 -12.11
C ASP A 13 4.06 24.98 -11.88
N PRO A 14 4.44 26.19 -11.44
CA PRO A 14 3.49 27.28 -11.23
C PRO A 14 2.91 27.83 -12.54
N ARG A 15 3.53 27.54 -13.68
CA ARG A 15 3.06 27.97 -15.00
C ARG A 15 2.06 26.98 -15.63
N ALA A 16 1.97 25.76 -15.10
CA ALA A 16 1.01 24.78 -15.56
C ALA A 16 -0.39 25.10 -15.02
N ASP A 17 -1.41 24.91 -15.87
CA ASP A 17 -2.79 25.02 -15.42
C ASP A 17 -3.14 23.96 -14.36
N LEU A 18 -4.18 24.23 -13.56
CA LEU A 18 -4.60 23.35 -12.47
C LEU A 18 -5.03 21.96 -12.96
N ALA A 19 -5.63 21.87 -14.14
CA ALA A 19 -6.11 20.61 -14.69
C ALA A 19 -4.94 19.68 -15.03
N LEU A 20 -3.88 20.21 -15.64
CA LEU A 20 -2.64 19.52 -15.93
C LEU A 20 -1.95 19.08 -14.65
N ARG A 21 -1.85 19.96 -13.65
CA ARG A 21 -1.24 19.61 -12.35
C ARG A 21 -1.97 18.45 -11.68
N ARG A 22 -3.31 18.50 -11.61
CA ARG A 22 -4.14 17.42 -11.05
C ARG A 22 -4.02 16.14 -11.88
N TYR A 23 -4.05 16.25 -13.21
CA TYR A 23 -3.86 15.12 -14.12
C TYR A 23 -2.50 14.45 -13.88
N SER A 24 -1.41 15.23 -13.84
CA SER A 24 -0.06 14.71 -13.61
C SER A 24 0.07 14.05 -12.25
N LEU A 25 -0.59 14.55 -11.19
CA LEU A 25 -0.64 13.88 -9.90
C LEU A 25 -1.36 12.53 -9.98
N ARG A 26 -2.50 12.45 -10.66
CA ARG A 26 -3.18 11.17 -10.90
C ARG A 26 -2.31 10.21 -11.72
N LYS A 27 -1.56 10.71 -12.71
CA LYS A 27 -0.60 9.88 -13.47
C LYS A 27 0.57 9.40 -12.61
N CYS A 28 0.98 10.13 -11.57
CA CYS A 28 1.95 9.62 -10.59
C CYS A 28 1.44 8.34 -9.91
N LEU A 29 0.14 8.24 -9.64
CA LEU A 29 -0.48 7.05 -9.03
C LEU A 29 -0.48 5.82 -9.96
N GLU A 30 -0.39 5.99 -11.27
CA GLU A 30 -0.15 4.85 -12.18
C GLU A 30 1.24 4.23 -11.97
N ARG A 31 2.18 4.99 -11.39
CA ARG A 31 3.55 4.55 -11.12
C ARG A 31 3.77 4.09 -9.69
N PHE A 32 3.05 4.68 -8.74
CA PHE A 32 3.16 4.33 -7.34
C PHE A 32 1.84 4.63 -6.62
N ALA A 33 1.11 3.57 -6.27
CA ALA A 33 -0.14 3.62 -5.52
C ALA A 33 -0.14 2.53 -4.44
N PRO A 34 0.41 2.79 -3.24
CA PRO A 34 0.60 1.78 -2.21
C PRO A 34 -0.71 1.11 -1.77
N TYR A 35 -1.83 1.83 -1.73
CA TYR A 35 -3.14 1.27 -1.37
C TYR A 35 -3.92 0.73 -2.57
N GLY A 36 -3.36 0.86 -3.78
CA GLY A 36 -4.09 0.77 -5.04
C GLY A 36 -4.60 2.14 -5.48
N HIS A 37 -4.83 2.30 -6.79
CA HIS A 37 -5.03 3.63 -7.39
C HIS A 37 -6.18 4.42 -6.76
N ARG A 38 -7.36 3.80 -6.57
CA ARG A 38 -8.54 4.48 -6.02
C ARG A 38 -8.34 4.85 -4.55
N ALA A 39 -7.94 3.90 -3.72
CA ALA A 39 -7.70 4.13 -2.30
C ALA A 39 -6.58 5.15 -2.04
N THR A 40 -5.50 5.12 -2.83
CA THR A 40 -4.41 6.10 -2.68
C THR A 40 -4.87 7.50 -3.08
N TRP A 41 -5.68 7.62 -4.14
CA TRP A 41 -6.25 8.90 -4.55
C TRP A 41 -7.19 9.46 -3.47
N ASP A 42 -8.11 8.63 -2.97
CA ASP A 42 -9.05 8.99 -1.91
C ASP A 42 -8.33 9.45 -0.63
N HIS A 43 -7.31 8.71 -0.24
CA HIS A 43 -6.45 9.05 0.90
C HIS A 43 -5.77 10.41 0.77
N LEU A 44 -5.16 10.69 -0.38
CA LEU A 44 -4.50 11.98 -0.62
C LEU A 44 -5.52 13.13 -0.64
N CYS A 45 -6.69 12.91 -1.25
CA CYS A 45 -7.80 13.87 -1.24
C CYS A 45 -8.22 14.20 0.19
N ALA A 46 -8.48 13.18 1.01
CA ALA A 46 -8.91 13.33 2.39
C ALA A 46 -7.86 14.04 3.26
N ARG A 47 -6.59 13.64 3.19
CA ARG A 47 -5.52 14.20 4.03
C ARG A 47 -5.13 15.62 3.68
N HIS A 48 -5.18 15.97 2.40
CA HIS A 48 -4.80 17.31 1.93
C HIS A 48 -6.01 18.22 1.68
N GLY A 49 -7.22 17.74 1.98
CA GLY A 49 -8.44 18.55 2.00
C GLY A 49 -8.89 19.02 0.63
N PHE A 50 -8.87 18.17 -0.38
CA PHE A 50 -9.49 18.46 -1.69
C PHE A 50 -10.38 17.31 -2.14
N GLY A 51 -11.44 17.63 -2.89
CA GLY A 51 -12.40 16.63 -3.33
C GLY A 51 -11.83 15.72 -4.44
N PRO A 52 -12.18 14.42 -4.49
CA PRO A 52 -11.77 13.54 -5.58
C PRO A 52 -12.16 14.05 -6.96
N GLU A 53 -13.30 14.74 -7.08
CA GLU A 53 -13.83 15.34 -8.30
C GLU A 53 -13.65 16.87 -8.37
N ASP A 54 -12.94 17.46 -7.41
CA ASP A 54 -12.62 18.88 -7.40
C ASP A 54 -11.76 19.24 -8.63
N ARG A 55 -12.26 20.19 -9.42
CA ARG A 55 -11.62 20.66 -10.66
C ARG A 55 -10.72 21.87 -10.44
N ALA A 56 -10.84 22.56 -9.30
CA ALA A 56 -10.06 23.75 -8.98
C ALA A 56 -9.48 23.69 -7.54
N PRO A 57 -8.77 22.61 -7.17
CA PRO A 57 -8.15 22.52 -5.86
C PRO A 57 -7.04 23.56 -5.72
N ASP A 58 -6.80 24.02 -4.49
CA ASP A 58 -5.66 24.86 -4.17
C ASP A 58 -4.34 24.19 -4.65
N PRO A 59 -3.54 24.85 -5.51
CA PRO A 59 -2.17 24.48 -5.85
C PRO A 59 -1.34 23.88 -4.74
N ALA A 60 -1.40 24.45 -3.54
CA ALA A 60 -0.57 24.05 -2.41
C ALA A 60 -0.98 22.67 -1.89
N ARG A 61 -2.28 22.35 -1.92
CA ARG A 61 -2.81 21.04 -1.52
C ARG A 61 -2.34 19.92 -2.46
N LEU A 62 -2.31 20.19 -3.78
CA LEU A 62 -1.77 19.24 -4.75
C LEU A 62 -0.27 18.98 -4.54
N THR A 63 0.50 20.03 -4.26
CA THR A 63 1.93 19.89 -3.97
C THR A 63 2.16 19.17 -2.64
N GLY A 64 1.33 19.41 -1.62
CA GLY A 64 1.36 18.66 -0.36
C GLY A 64 1.10 17.16 -0.57
N ALA A 65 0.06 16.81 -1.34
CA ALA A 65 -0.25 15.42 -1.69
C ALA A 65 0.88 14.74 -2.46
N LEU A 66 1.51 15.45 -3.40
CA LEU A 66 2.69 14.95 -4.09
C LEU A 66 3.84 14.68 -3.11
N ALA A 67 4.11 15.60 -2.19
CA ALA A 67 5.21 15.47 -1.24
C ALA A 67 5.03 14.24 -0.34
N GLU A 68 3.81 13.98 0.13
CA GLU A 68 3.51 12.77 0.89
C GLU A 68 3.72 11.49 0.06
N LEU A 69 3.23 11.49 -1.19
CA LEU A 69 3.43 10.38 -2.11
C LEU A 69 4.91 10.11 -2.42
N GLU A 70 5.70 11.17 -2.59
CA GLU A 70 7.14 11.07 -2.81
C GLU A 70 7.90 10.55 -1.59
N ALA A 71 7.54 10.99 -0.39
CA ALA A 71 8.12 10.48 0.85
C ALA A 71 7.86 8.98 1.00
N ALA A 72 6.62 8.55 0.77
CA ALA A 72 6.24 7.13 0.76
C ALA A 72 7.01 6.35 -0.32
N ARG A 73 7.14 6.92 -1.52
CA ARG A 73 7.88 6.31 -2.62
C ARG A 73 9.37 6.17 -2.32
N ALA A 74 9.97 7.15 -1.65
CA ALA A 74 11.38 7.11 -1.26
C ALA A 74 11.64 5.96 -0.28
N LEU A 75 10.77 5.77 0.71
CA LEU A 75 10.84 4.63 1.63
C LEU A 75 10.73 3.29 0.90
N TRP A 76 9.77 3.18 -0.03
CA TRP A 76 9.61 1.96 -0.83
C TRP A 76 10.85 1.64 -1.68
N LEU A 77 11.41 2.64 -2.37
CA LEU A 77 12.62 2.43 -3.17
C LEU A 77 13.83 2.06 -2.32
N ALA A 78 13.99 2.64 -1.13
CA ALA A 78 15.05 2.29 -0.21
C ALA A 78 14.93 0.82 0.25
N TYR A 79 13.70 0.39 0.55
CA TYR A 79 13.39 -1.01 0.84
C TYR A 79 13.74 -1.94 -0.34
N GLU A 80 13.32 -1.60 -1.57
CA GLU A 80 13.63 -2.41 -2.76
C GLU A 80 15.14 -2.52 -3.02
N ALA A 81 15.88 -1.43 -2.82
CA ALA A 81 17.34 -1.42 -2.94
C ALA A 81 18.01 -2.32 -1.89
N GLY A 82 17.57 -2.24 -0.63
CA GLY A 82 18.05 -3.09 0.46
C GLY A 82 17.77 -4.57 0.20
N PHE A 83 16.55 -4.89 -0.26
CA PHE A 83 16.18 -6.25 -0.67
C PHE A 83 17.09 -6.77 -1.78
N ALA A 84 17.34 -5.96 -2.82
CA ALA A 84 18.18 -6.35 -3.95
C ALA A 84 19.64 -6.60 -3.53
N GLU A 85 20.19 -5.80 -2.62
CA GLU A 85 21.55 -6.00 -2.07
C GLU A 85 21.64 -7.30 -1.27
N ARG A 86 20.70 -7.55 -0.33
CA ARG A 86 20.67 -8.81 0.43
C ARG A 86 20.56 -10.02 -0.47
N ARG A 87 19.67 -9.98 -1.47
CA ARG A 87 19.52 -11.08 -2.44
C ARG A 87 20.77 -11.28 -3.31
N ARG A 88 21.53 -10.23 -3.62
CA ARG A 88 22.82 -10.37 -4.32
C ARG A 88 23.84 -11.11 -3.45
N ARG A 89 23.94 -10.76 -2.16
CA ARG A 89 24.81 -11.43 -1.19
C ARG A 89 24.44 -12.90 -0.99
N GLU A 90 23.17 -13.19 -0.70
CA GLU A 90 22.69 -14.57 -0.52
C GLU A 90 22.92 -15.44 -1.76
N LYS A 91 22.71 -14.90 -2.96
CA LYS A 91 23.04 -15.61 -4.20
C LYS A 91 24.52 -15.93 -4.33
N HIS A 92 25.39 -14.99 -3.93
CA HIS A 92 26.84 -15.19 -3.90
C HIS A 92 27.23 -16.26 -2.87
N GLU A 93 26.58 -16.29 -1.71
CA GLU A 93 26.74 -17.27 -0.64
C GLU A 93 26.07 -18.63 -0.94
N GLY A 94 25.51 -18.82 -2.14
CA GLY A 94 24.89 -20.08 -2.58
C GLY A 94 23.42 -20.29 -2.15
N LEU A 95 22.84 -19.36 -1.39
CA LEU A 95 21.44 -19.37 -0.96
C LEU A 95 20.51 -18.90 -2.09
N ARG A 96 20.06 -19.86 -2.91
CA ARG A 96 19.21 -19.58 -4.08
C ARG A 96 17.70 -19.59 -3.82
N ARG A 97 17.24 -20.12 -2.67
CA ARG A 97 15.82 -20.12 -2.31
C ARG A 97 15.47 -18.89 -1.46
N PRO A 98 14.54 -18.04 -1.90
CA PRO A 98 14.03 -16.92 -1.12
C PRO A 98 13.33 -17.39 0.16
N GLY A 99 13.50 -16.67 1.27
CA GLY A 99 12.85 -16.97 2.55
C GLY A 99 11.33 -16.68 2.56
N SER A 100 10.65 -16.96 3.68
CA SER A 100 9.23 -16.62 3.86
C SER A 100 8.97 -15.11 3.77
N PHE A 101 9.92 -14.30 4.24
CA PHE A 101 9.96 -12.84 4.08
C PHE A 101 9.82 -12.41 2.60
N ASP A 102 10.50 -13.10 1.70
CA ASP A 102 10.52 -12.79 0.27
C ASP A 102 9.21 -13.17 -0.44
N ALA A 103 8.38 -14.01 0.19
CA ALA A 103 7.09 -14.42 -0.37
C ALA A 103 6.11 -13.24 -0.48
N TRP A 104 6.18 -12.27 0.45
CA TRP A 104 5.42 -11.03 0.36
C TRP A 104 5.95 -10.15 -0.78
N HIS A 105 7.26 -9.92 -0.84
CA HIS A 105 7.89 -9.09 -1.87
C HIS A 105 7.60 -9.61 -3.30
N ARG A 106 7.57 -10.93 -3.50
CA ARG A 106 7.17 -11.54 -4.78
C ARG A 106 5.75 -11.19 -5.26
N ARG A 107 4.85 -10.80 -4.35
CA ARG A 107 3.43 -10.53 -4.67
C ARG A 107 3.13 -9.06 -5.01
N ILE A 108 4.08 -8.13 -4.80
CA ILE A 108 3.81 -6.68 -4.74
C ILE A 108 4.75 -5.83 -5.62
N TRP A 109 5.32 -6.43 -6.67
CA TRP A 109 6.36 -5.80 -7.48
C TRP A 109 5.94 -4.41 -8.02
N GLY A 110 6.81 -3.41 -7.87
CA GLY A 110 6.62 -2.07 -8.44
C GLY A 110 5.80 -1.08 -7.59
N GLY A 111 5.61 -1.35 -6.30
CA GLY A 111 5.03 -0.37 -5.36
C GLY A 111 3.51 -0.16 -5.46
N ASN A 112 2.84 -0.85 -6.39
CA ASN A 112 1.40 -0.77 -6.59
C ASN A 112 0.67 -1.83 -5.77
N GLY A 113 -0.10 -1.41 -4.77
CA GLY A 113 -0.85 -2.30 -3.90
C GLY A 113 -0.01 -3.02 -2.84
N VAL A 114 1.13 -2.44 -2.45
CA VAL A 114 2.00 -2.92 -1.34
C VAL A 114 1.21 -3.04 -0.03
N ALA A 115 0.29 -2.11 0.20
CA ALA A 115 -0.58 -2.01 1.36
C ALA A 115 -2.04 -1.91 0.90
N ARG A 116 -2.42 -2.75 -0.07
CA ARG A 116 -3.71 -2.66 -0.78
C ARG A 116 -4.88 -2.52 0.20
N CYS A 117 -5.72 -1.53 -0.03
CA CYS A 117 -7.03 -1.44 0.62
C CYS A 117 -8.07 -2.12 -0.28
N ALA A 118 -8.91 -2.97 0.29
CA ALA A 118 -9.95 -3.68 -0.47
C ALA A 118 -11.09 -2.73 -0.86
N ASP A 119 -11.53 -1.92 0.09
CA ASP A 119 -12.47 -0.83 -0.13
C ASP A 119 -11.70 0.49 -0.29
N PRO A 120 -11.86 1.23 -1.41
CA PRO A 120 -11.22 2.52 -1.60
C PRO A 120 -11.51 3.55 -0.51
N GLY A 121 -12.71 3.53 0.10
CA GLY A 121 -13.09 4.47 1.16
C GLY A 121 -12.64 4.06 2.57
N THR A 122 -12.06 2.86 2.71
CA THR A 122 -11.56 2.35 3.98
C THR A 122 -10.05 2.18 3.88
N HIS A 123 -9.31 3.21 4.30
CA HIS A 123 -7.86 3.24 4.34
C HIS A 123 -7.36 3.88 5.64
N PRO A 124 -6.09 3.72 6.04
CA PRO A 124 -5.56 4.39 7.23
C PRO A 124 -5.63 5.91 7.11
N SER A 125 -5.78 6.59 8.25
CA SER A 125 -5.69 8.04 8.36
C SER A 125 -4.25 8.56 8.50
N ALA A 126 -3.33 7.70 8.96
CA ALA A 126 -1.91 8.02 9.10
C ALA A 126 -1.25 8.27 7.73
N PRO A 127 -0.22 9.14 7.64
CA PRO A 127 0.50 9.42 6.40
C PRO A 127 0.97 8.16 5.68
N LEU A 128 0.91 8.14 4.34
CA LEU A 128 1.46 7.07 3.51
C LEU A 128 2.86 6.60 3.94
N PRO A 129 3.87 7.49 4.15
CA PRO A 129 5.20 7.04 4.53
C PRO A 129 5.22 6.32 5.88
N GLU A 130 4.42 6.76 6.84
CA GLU A 130 4.34 6.14 8.16
C GLU A 130 3.73 4.74 8.08
N VAL A 131 2.65 4.58 7.30
CA VAL A 131 2.03 3.27 7.10
C VAL A 131 2.97 2.30 6.42
N LEU A 132 3.69 2.74 5.38
CA LEU A 132 4.68 1.90 4.72
C LEU A 132 5.84 1.53 5.65
N HIS A 133 6.32 2.49 6.44
CA HIS A 133 7.37 2.23 7.43
C HIS A 133 6.94 1.15 8.44
N ARG A 134 5.74 1.27 9.03
CA ARG A 134 5.17 0.29 9.97
C ARG A 134 5.04 -1.09 9.33
N LEU A 135 4.59 -1.17 8.07
CA LEU A 135 4.47 -2.43 7.35
C LEU A 135 5.82 -3.07 7.06
N ILE A 136 6.80 -2.29 6.60
CA ILE A 136 8.15 -2.78 6.33
C ILE A 136 8.78 -3.30 7.63
N ALA A 137 8.69 -2.53 8.73
CA ALA A 137 9.20 -2.94 10.03
C ALA A 137 8.55 -4.23 10.54
N ALA A 138 7.24 -4.39 10.33
CA ALA A 138 6.52 -5.60 10.74
C ALA A 138 6.91 -6.86 9.95
N LEU A 139 7.49 -6.71 8.76
CA LEU A 139 8.01 -7.85 8.01
C LEU A 139 9.36 -8.33 8.58
N ASP A 140 10.18 -7.42 9.11
CA ASP A 140 11.47 -7.74 9.72
C ASP A 140 11.33 -8.16 11.19
N ALA A 141 10.14 -8.02 11.79
CA ALA A 141 9.85 -8.35 13.18
C ALA A 141 9.18 -9.73 13.34
N GLU A 142 9.09 -10.19 14.60
CA GLU A 142 8.32 -11.38 14.93
C GLU A 142 6.82 -11.19 14.60
N PRO A 143 6.14 -12.20 14.04
CA PRO A 143 4.73 -12.09 13.67
C PRO A 143 3.82 -11.75 14.86
N GLY A 144 2.90 -10.80 14.65
CA GLY A 144 2.00 -10.29 15.68
C GLY A 144 0.57 -10.85 15.62
N THR A 145 -0.23 -10.56 16.65
CA THR A 145 -1.66 -10.92 16.71
C THR A 145 -2.60 -9.79 16.27
N ALA A 146 -2.03 -8.63 15.95
CA ALA A 146 -2.73 -7.39 15.62
C ALA A 146 -2.19 -6.77 14.33
N CYS A 147 -2.96 -5.83 13.79
CA CYS A 147 -2.57 -5.03 12.64
C CYS A 147 -1.34 -4.17 12.97
N PRO A 148 -0.22 -4.27 12.24
CA PRO A 148 0.96 -3.44 12.48
C PRO A 148 0.75 -1.95 12.17
N VAL A 149 -0.34 -1.61 11.47
CA VAL A 149 -0.64 -0.22 11.08
C VAL A 149 -1.50 0.48 12.12
N CYS A 150 -2.59 -0.13 12.59
CA CYS A 150 -3.55 0.50 13.51
C CYS A 150 -3.78 -0.25 14.82
N ALA A 151 -3.02 -1.32 15.09
CA ALA A 151 -3.13 -2.18 16.29
C ALA A 151 -4.48 -2.91 16.46
N GLU A 152 -5.40 -2.81 15.51
CA GLU A 152 -6.65 -3.57 15.51
C GLU A 152 -6.39 -5.09 15.47
N THR A 153 -7.14 -5.85 16.25
CA THR A 153 -7.02 -7.32 16.37
C THR A 153 -8.04 -8.06 15.51
N ARG A 154 -9.10 -7.37 15.09
CA ARG A 154 -10.15 -7.90 14.23
C ARG A 154 -9.68 -7.93 12.77
N ILE A 155 -9.12 -9.08 12.42
CA ILE A 155 -8.61 -9.41 11.09
C ILE A 155 -9.53 -10.47 10.46
N VAL A 156 -10.00 -10.21 9.24
CA VAL A 156 -10.90 -11.09 8.49
C VAL A 156 -10.25 -11.55 7.20
N TRP A 157 -10.61 -12.73 6.70
CA TRP A 157 -10.10 -13.18 5.41
C TRP A 157 -10.98 -12.71 4.27
N ARG A 158 -10.47 -11.84 3.40
CA ARG A 158 -11.16 -11.41 2.19
C ARG A 158 -10.74 -12.20 0.96
N GLN A 159 -11.70 -12.43 0.08
CA GLN A 159 -11.50 -12.95 -1.27
C GLN A 159 -12.21 -12.05 -2.26
N ASP A 160 -11.53 -11.69 -3.34
CA ASP A 160 -12.20 -11.16 -4.52
C ASP A 160 -12.91 -12.30 -5.26
N VAL A 161 -14.07 -11.99 -5.87
CA VAL A 161 -14.89 -12.91 -6.68
C VAL A 161 -14.16 -13.40 -7.94
N ARG A 162 -12.99 -12.85 -8.27
CA ARG A 162 -12.11 -13.32 -9.35
C ARG A 162 -10.81 -13.90 -8.80
N PRO A 163 -10.32 -15.05 -9.32
CA PRO A 163 -8.99 -15.56 -8.98
C PRO A 163 -7.92 -14.52 -9.28
N GLY A 164 -7.20 -14.09 -8.25
CA GLY A 164 -6.11 -13.12 -8.35
C GLY A 164 -5.40 -12.95 -7.01
N PRO A 165 -4.24 -12.27 -6.95
CA PRO A 165 -3.41 -12.09 -5.75
C PRO A 165 -4.05 -11.21 -4.66
N ARG A 166 -5.37 -11.04 -4.69
CA ARG A 166 -6.17 -10.09 -3.91
C ARG A 166 -6.88 -10.73 -2.71
N SER A 167 -6.64 -12.02 -2.46
CA SER A 167 -7.16 -12.72 -1.29
C SER A 167 -6.15 -12.69 -0.15
N GLY A 168 -6.60 -12.38 1.05
CA GLY A 168 -5.72 -12.35 2.22
C GLY A 168 -6.38 -11.82 3.49
N PRO A 169 -5.61 -11.76 4.58
CA PRO A 169 -6.07 -11.15 5.83
C PRO A 169 -6.22 -9.64 5.65
N GLU A 170 -7.40 -9.12 5.93
CA GLU A 170 -7.74 -7.70 5.92
C GLU A 170 -7.95 -7.21 7.35
N CYS A 171 -7.35 -6.07 7.68
CA CYS A 171 -7.66 -5.38 8.92
C CYS A 171 -9.01 -4.66 8.80
N THR A 172 -9.98 -4.99 9.67
CA THR A 172 -11.30 -4.32 9.65
C THR A 172 -11.27 -2.86 10.09
N GLY A 173 -10.25 -2.45 10.86
CA GLY A 173 -10.11 -1.07 11.32
C GLY A 173 -9.56 -0.10 10.26
N CYS A 174 -8.57 -0.51 9.46
CA CYS A 174 -7.90 0.38 8.50
C CYS A 174 -7.96 -0.10 7.04
N GLY A 175 -8.65 -1.23 6.76
CA GLY A 175 -8.92 -1.73 5.41
C GLY A 175 -7.75 -2.35 4.64
N ILE A 176 -6.54 -2.35 5.21
CA ILE A 176 -5.34 -2.88 4.55
C ILE A 176 -5.35 -4.41 4.54
N LEU A 177 -5.00 -4.98 3.39
CA LEU A 177 -4.57 -6.37 3.25
C LEU A 177 -3.18 -6.54 3.84
N LEU A 178 -3.11 -7.28 4.94
CA LEU A 178 -1.91 -7.50 5.72
C LEU A 178 -1.01 -8.57 5.08
N PRO A 179 0.33 -8.42 5.17
CA PRO A 179 1.24 -9.51 4.88
C PRO A 179 0.96 -10.69 5.83
N GLN A 180 0.78 -11.88 5.27
CA GLN A 180 0.57 -13.08 6.10
C GLN A 180 1.77 -13.37 7.01
N SER A 181 2.99 -13.05 6.56
CA SER A 181 4.22 -13.20 7.34
C SER A 181 4.29 -12.27 8.56
N ALA A 182 3.52 -11.18 8.59
CA ALA A 182 3.47 -10.27 9.73
C ALA A 182 2.48 -10.74 10.81
N LEU A 183 1.75 -11.84 10.58
CA LEU A 183 0.70 -12.33 11.47
C LEU A 183 1.01 -13.72 12.01
N THR A 184 0.66 -13.96 13.28
CA THR A 184 0.82 -15.29 13.87
C THR A 184 -0.09 -16.32 13.20
N PRO A 185 0.30 -17.61 13.17
CA PRO A 185 -0.53 -18.68 12.64
C PRO A 185 -1.92 -18.75 13.28
N GLY A 186 -2.04 -18.51 14.59
CA GLY A 186 -3.33 -18.47 15.29
C GLY A 186 -4.25 -17.36 14.80
N THR A 187 -3.69 -16.21 14.44
CA THR A 187 -4.43 -15.07 13.88
C THR A 187 -4.94 -15.40 12.48
N LEU A 188 -4.09 -15.99 11.64
CA LEU A 188 -4.48 -16.44 10.30
C LEU A 188 -5.58 -17.51 10.38
N ALA A 189 -5.43 -18.50 11.27
CA ALA A 189 -6.44 -19.54 11.48
C ALA A 189 -7.79 -18.96 11.95
N ARG A 190 -7.77 -17.95 12.85
CA ARG A 190 -8.98 -17.24 13.27
C ARG A 190 -9.65 -16.53 12.08
N ALA A 191 -8.89 -15.81 11.26
CA ALA A 191 -9.41 -15.12 10.08
C ALA A 191 -10.06 -16.10 9.08
N HIS A 192 -9.45 -17.27 8.87
CA HIS A 192 -10.02 -18.35 8.05
C HIS A 192 -11.33 -18.91 8.63
N ARG A 193 -11.41 -19.15 9.95
CA ARG A 193 -12.63 -19.65 10.59
C ARG A 193 -13.82 -18.70 10.45
N ILE A 194 -13.59 -17.40 10.68
CA ILE A 194 -14.63 -16.37 10.50
C ILE A 194 -15.20 -16.43 9.08
N ARG A 195 -14.33 -16.58 8.07
CA ARG A 195 -14.76 -16.75 6.68
C ARG A 195 -15.62 -17.99 6.49
N HIS A 196 -15.19 -19.14 7.00
CA HIS A 196 -15.95 -20.39 6.85
C HIS A 196 -17.36 -20.25 7.44
N GLN A 197 -17.48 -19.63 8.61
CA GLN A 197 -18.78 -19.36 9.24
C GLN A 197 -19.68 -18.47 8.37
N GLN A 198 -19.13 -17.38 7.82
CA GLN A 198 -19.89 -16.47 6.94
C GLN A 198 -20.40 -17.16 5.67
N LEU A 199 -19.61 -18.07 5.08
CA LEU A 199 -20.04 -18.83 3.91
C LEU A 199 -21.14 -19.84 4.25
N THR A 200 -21.05 -20.50 5.40
CA THR A 200 -22.07 -21.47 5.85
C THR A 200 -23.38 -20.78 6.22
N SER A 201 -23.35 -19.56 6.78
CA SER A 201 -24.57 -18.81 7.13
C SER A 201 -25.27 -18.15 5.94
N ALA A 202 -24.62 -18.07 4.77
CA ALA A 202 -25.16 -17.45 3.56
C ALA A 202 -25.74 -18.47 2.56
N ALA A 203 -25.70 -19.77 2.89
CA ALA A 203 -26.23 -20.89 2.12
C ALA A 203 -27.51 -21.42 2.75
#